data_AF-A0A4Q0ZBP0-F1
#
_entry.id   AF-A0A4Q0ZBP0-F1
#
_cell.length_a   1.000
_cell.length_b   1.000
_cell.length_c   1.000
_cell.angle_alpha   90.00
_cell.angle_beta   90.00
_cell.angle_gamma   90.00
#
_symmetry.space_group_name_H-M   'P 1'
#
loop_
_entity.id
_entity.type
_entity.pdbx_description
1 polymer ?
#
loop_
_entity_poly.entity_id
_entity_poly.type
_entity_poly.pdbx_seq_one_letter_code
_entity_poly.pdbx_strand_id
1 'polypeptide(L)'
;MFGTISNKELELIDNYFDQFIKFISYEKNEFDYIESTGNKKLDEMLKRWNEEIKAVDKRNKEDMRVLGEIVLTADKVEKGIYNCRIKSSTSNPTIFTLRNTLNKMLHGIDECNSLILKVLNNYTHNDFTKKIEVVDKYKDEMKELMQGINKLGTALSETAKRNLQNGEILSQNSTSMNSSMNNLALKANEQAASLEQTAAALEEITSITRNNAENAIK
;
A
#
# COMPACT_ATOMS: atom_id res chain seq x y z
N MET A 1 68.87 34.67 14.35
CA MET A 1 68.00 35.84 14.56
C MET A 1 66.60 35.32 14.86
N PHE A 2 66.00 35.84 15.93
CA PHE A 2 64.76 35.33 16.51
C PHE A 2 63.61 35.39 15.51
N GLY A 3 62.99 34.24 15.25
CA GLY A 3 61.76 34.11 14.48
C GLY A 3 60.59 34.69 15.27
N THR A 4 60.48 36.01 15.25
CA THR A 4 59.35 36.75 15.82
C THR A 4 58.36 37.03 14.70
N ILE A 5 57.10 36.67 14.94
CA ILE A 5 55.99 37.01 14.03
C ILE A 5 55.83 38.54 14.09
N SER A 6 55.86 39.19 12.94
CA SER A 6 55.63 40.63 12.82
C SER A 6 54.16 40.97 13.06
N ASN A 7 53.86 42.21 13.48
CA ASN A 7 52.47 42.67 13.63
C ASN A 7 51.65 42.50 12.34
N LYS A 8 52.29 42.67 11.18
CA LYS A 8 51.65 42.44 9.87
C LYS A 8 51.27 40.98 9.62
N GLU A 9 52.12 40.04 10.07
CA GLU A 9 51.81 38.61 9.98
C GLU A 9 50.72 38.20 10.98
N LEU A 10 50.67 38.83 12.16
CA LEU A 10 49.56 38.65 13.12
C LEU A 10 48.23 39.15 12.57
N GLU A 11 48.19 40.36 11.99
CA GLU A 11 47.00 40.88 11.32
C GLU A 11 46.55 39.99 10.15
N LEU A 12 47.50 39.44 9.38
CA LEU A 12 47.17 38.50 8.30
C LEU A 12 46.51 37.23 8.85
N ILE A 13 47.06 36.63 9.90
CA ILE A 13 46.50 35.43 10.53
C ILE A 13 45.10 35.71 11.11
N ASP A 14 44.92 36.85 11.77
CA ASP A 14 43.63 37.25 12.34
C ASP A 14 42.56 37.43 11.26
N ASN A 15 42.88 38.14 10.18
CA ASN A 15 41.98 38.28 9.02
C ASN A 15 41.67 36.93 8.35
N TYR A 16 42.64 36.03 8.29
CA TYR A 16 42.45 34.69 7.73
C TYR A 16 41.50 33.84 8.58
N PHE A 17 41.64 33.93 9.90
CA PHE A 17 40.75 33.27 10.84
C PHE A 17 39.34 33.88 10.83
N ASP A 18 39.20 35.20 10.82
CA ASP A 18 37.90 35.89 10.68
C ASP A 18 37.19 35.45 9.38
N GLN A 19 37.93 35.37 8.28
CA GLN A 19 37.40 34.82 7.04
C GLN A 19 36.91 33.37 7.20
N PHE A 20 37.66 32.53 7.90
CA PHE A 20 37.25 31.15 8.16
C PHE A 20 35.97 31.08 8.98
N ILE A 21 35.83 31.92 10.02
CA ILE A 21 34.61 32.02 10.81
C ILE A 21 33.41 32.41 9.94
N LYS A 22 33.55 33.45 9.11
CA LYS A 22 32.50 33.89 8.17
C LYS A 22 32.16 32.81 7.14
N PHE A 23 33.15 32.03 6.73
CA PHE A 23 32.96 30.95 5.78
C PHE A 23 32.17 29.77 6.38
N ILE A 24 32.52 29.33 7.59
CA ILE A 24 31.79 28.25 8.27
C ILE A 24 30.43 28.69 8.83
N SER A 25 30.22 30.00 9.06
CA SER A 25 28.93 30.58 9.46
C SER A 25 27.98 30.80 8.28
N TYR A 26 28.38 30.46 7.05
CA TYR A 26 27.63 30.70 5.81
C TYR A 26 27.40 32.18 5.48
N GLU A 27 28.13 33.10 6.12
CA GLU A 27 28.14 34.52 5.75
C GLU A 27 28.96 34.77 4.48
N LYS A 28 29.92 33.89 4.18
CA LYS A 28 30.73 33.92 2.96
C LYS A 28 30.73 32.56 2.26
N ASN A 29 30.43 32.55 0.96
CA ASN A 29 30.31 31.33 0.15
C ASN A 29 31.63 30.85 -0.48
N GLU A 30 32.65 31.70 -0.48
CA GLU A 30 33.97 31.43 -1.06
C GLU A 30 35.06 31.77 -0.06
N PHE A 31 36.17 31.04 -0.12
CA PHE A 31 37.31 31.24 0.75
C PHE A 31 38.52 31.65 -0.09
N ASP A 32 39.14 32.78 0.27
CA ASP A 32 40.30 33.34 -0.42
C ASP A 32 41.57 32.75 0.18
N TYR A 33 42.10 31.73 -0.47
CA TYR A 33 43.30 31.03 0.01
C TYR A 33 44.56 31.89 -0.13
N ILE A 34 45.37 31.90 0.92
CA ILE A 34 46.72 32.48 0.88
C ILE A 34 47.71 31.34 0.60
N GLU A 35 48.36 31.39 -0.56
CA GLU A 35 49.30 30.33 -1.00
C GLU A 35 50.76 30.63 -0.60
N SER A 36 51.15 31.90 -0.46
CA SER A 36 52.47 32.30 0.05
C SER A 36 52.49 33.73 0.57
N THR A 37 53.28 33.95 1.61
CA THR A 37 53.56 35.22 2.28
C THR A 37 55.05 35.60 2.17
N GLY A 38 55.88 34.70 1.63
CA GLY A 38 57.34 34.83 1.60
C GLY A 38 58.04 34.38 2.89
N ASN A 39 57.31 34.15 3.98
CA ASN A 39 57.84 33.54 5.19
C ASN A 39 57.57 32.03 5.17
N LYS A 40 58.64 31.24 4.97
CA LYS A 40 58.54 29.78 4.84
C LYS A 40 57.75 29.09 5.95
N LYS A 41 57.90 29.53 7.21
CA LYS A 41 57.19 28.91 8.35
C LYS A 41 55.70 29.23 8.33
N LEU A 42 55.36 30.47 7.98
CA LEU A 42 53.98 30.91 7.85
C LEU A 42 53.30 30.21 6.65
N ASP A 43 54.00 30.09 5.53
CA ASP A 43 53.52 29.41 4.32
C ASP A 43 53.24 27.92 4.57
N GLU A 44 54.12 27.22 5.30
CA GLU A 44 53.89 25.84 5.71
C GLU A 44 52.67 25.69 6.63
N MET A 45 52.39 26.68 7.48
CA MET A 45 51.19 26.70 8.32
C MET A 45 49.92 26.94 7.50
N LEU A 46 49.93 27.96 6.66
CA LEU A 46 48.80 28.31 5.79
C LEU A 46 48.46 27.17 4.85
N LYS A 47 49.46 26.49 4.25
CA LYS A 47 49.22 25.32 3.40
C LYS A 47 48.43 24.23 4.13
N ARG A 48 48.79 23.90 5.37
CA ARG A 48 48.03 22.91 6.18
C ARG A 48 46.61 23.40 6.45
N TRP A 49 46.43 24.67 6.80
CA TRP A 49 45.10 25.24 7.02
C TRP A 49 44.26 25.24 5.74
N ASN A 50 44.84 25.50 4.58
CA ASN A 50 44.16 25.47 3.29
C ASN A 50 43.59 24.07 3.01
N GLU A 51 44.36 23.03 3.31
CA GLU A 51 43.94 21.63 3.17
C GLU A 51 42.77 21.32 4.11
N GLU A 52 42.82 21.73 5.38
CA GLU A 52 41.73 21.55 6.35
C GLU A 52 40.46 22.33 5.96
N ILE A 53 40.60 23.58 5.53
CA ILE A 53 39.47 24.42 5.09
C ILE A 53 38.79 23.82 3.86
N LYS A 54 39.58 23.30 2.89
CA LYS A 54 39.04 22.58 1.72
C LYS A 54 38.27 21.32 2.14
N ALA A 55 38.76 20.59 3.14
CA ALA A 55 38.06 19.42 3.68
C ALA A 55 36.74 19.81 4.37
N VAL A 56 36.73 20.91 5.13
CA VAL A 56 35.51 21.45 5.77
C VAL A 56 34.49 21.91 4.72
N ASP A 57 34.91 22.66 3.70
CA ASP A 57 34.04 23.10 2.60
C ASP A 57 33.39 21.91 1.89
N LYS A 58 34.20 20.90 1.54
CA LYS A 58 33.70 19.67 0.91
C LYS A 58 32.65 18.99 1.78
N ARG A 59 32.91 18.83 3.08
CA ARG A 59 31.96 18.22 4.02
C ARG A 59 30.68 19.05 4.16
N ASN A 60 30.77 20.38 4.23
CA ASN A 60 29.60 21.26 4.31
C ASN A 60 28.74 21.15 3.05
N LYS A 61 29.35 21.08 1.86
CA LYS A 61 28.62 20.86 0.59
C LYS A 61 27.92 19.50 0.53
N GLU A 62 28.57 18.46 1.04
CA GLU A 62 27.95 17.12 1.19
C GLU A 62 26.75 17.17 2.16
N ASP A 63 26.92 17.82 3.31
CA ASP A 63 25.88 18.00 4.34
C ASP A 63 24.66 18.75 3.77
N MET A 64 24.88 19.88 3.10
CA MET A 64 23.83 20.67 2.44
C MET A 64 23.06 19.85 1.42
N ARG A 65 23.74 19.00 0.65
CA ARG A 65 23.09 18.12 -0.34
C ARG A 65 22.17 17.10 0.33
N VAL A 66 22.63 16.46 1.42
CA VAL A 66 21.81 15.50 2.17
C VAL A 66 20.61 16.19 2.81
N LEU A 67 20.81 17.36 3.43
CA LEU A 67 19.72 18.13 4.05
C LEU A 67 18.70 18.61 3.01
N GLY A 68 19.15 19.08 1.84
CA GLY A 68 18.26 19.44 0.74
C GLY A 68 17.42 18.25 0.24
N GLU A 69 18.03 17.07 0.10
CA GLU A 69 17.28 15.86 -0.25
C GLU A 69 16.31 15.41 0.85
N ILE A 70 16.63 15.64 2.13
CA ILE A 70 15.69 15.38 3.24
C ILE A 70 14.43 16.23 3.07
N VAL A 71 14.56 17.53 2.76
CA VAL A 71 13.41 18.42 2.52
C VAL A 71 12.55 17.92 1.36
N LEU A 72 13.17 17.58 0.23
CA LEU A 72 12.45 17.05 -0.94
C LEU A 72 11.78 15.70 -0.66
N THR A 73 12.42 14.87 0.16
CA THR A 73 11.86 13.58 0.57
C THR A 73 10.66 13.79 1.50
N ALA A 74 10.73 14.75 2.43
CA ALA A 74 9.64 15.08 3.32
C ALA A 74 8.39 15.57 2.56
N ASP A 75 8.56 16.43 1.55
CA ASP A 75 7.45 16.88 0.67
C ASP A 75 6.77 15.69 -0.06
N LYS A 76 7.54 14.69 -0.50
CA LYS A 76 6.98 13.46 -1.09
C LYS A 76 6.21 12.63 -0.08
N VAL A 77 6.73 12.52 1.15
CA VAL A 77 6.11 11.76 2.24
C VAL A 77 4.80 12.41 2.68
N GLU A 78 4.74 13.73 2.73
CA GLU A 78 3.51 14.50 2.99
C GLU A 78 2.41 14.17 1.97
N LYS A 79 2.80 13.93 0.70
CA LYS A 79 1.90 13.52 -0.39
C LYS A 79 1.58 12.02 -0.41
N GLY A 80 2.03 11.25 0.59
CA GLY A 80 1.81 9.81 0.67
C GLY A 80 2.73 8.96 -0.23
N ILE A 81 3.80 9.53 -0.80
CA ILE A 81 4.74 8.82 -1.67
C ILE A 81 5.86 8.23 -0.82
N TYR A 82 5.66 7.03 -0.29
CA TYR A 82 6.60 6.41 0.66
C TYR A 82 7.74 5.61 0.03
N ASN A 83 7.73 5.36 -1.28
CA ASN A 83 8.81 4.65 -1.98
C ASN A 83 10.07 5.51 -2.27
N CYS A 84 10.12 6.73 -1.73
CA CYS A 84 11.24 7.66 -1.91
C CYS A 84 12.35 7.47 -0.85
N ARG A 85 13.60 7.78 -1.20
CA ARG A 85 14.75 7.67 -0.28
C ARG A 85 15.74 8.79 -0.53
N ILE A 86 16.43 9.20 0.54
CA ILE A 86 17.59 10.11 0.49
C ILE A 86 18.77 9.33 -0.08
N LYS A 87 19.31 9.78 -1.21
CA LYS A 87 20.35 9.09 -1.98
C LYS A 87 21.73 9.64 -1.68
N SER A 88 21.86 10.96 -1.58
CA SER A 88 23.10 11.65 -1.23
C SER A 88 23.67 11.16 0.10
N SER A 89 24.98 11.29 0.27
CA SER A 89 25.71 10.87 1.46
C SER A 89 26.69 11.97 1.89
N THR A 90 27.12 11.89 3.14
CA THR A 90 28.12 12.78 3.73
C THR A 90 29.06 11.98 4.63
N SER A 91 30.26 12.52 4.80
CA SER A 91 31.23 12.07 5.81
C SER A 91 30.88 12.51 7.24
N ASN A 92 29.94 13.44 7.44
CA ASN A 92 29.44 13.84 8.76
C ASN A 92 28.65 12.69 9.42
N PRO A 93 29.15 12.08 10.52
CA PRO A 93 28.55 10.87 11.09
C PRO A 93 27.11 11.08 11.58
N THR A 94 26.79 12.26 12.10
CA THR A 94 25.46 12.58 12.63
C THR A 94 24.43 12.65 11.51
N ILE A 95 24.74 13.38 10.43
CA ILE A 95 23.83 13.53 9.27
C ILE A 95 23.74 12.21 8.50
N PHE A 96 24.83 11.46 8.38
CA PHE A 96 24.82 10.11 7.81
C PHE A 96 23.90 9.17 8.60
N THR A 97 23.96 9.22 9.92
CA THR A 97 23.08 8.44 10.80
C THR A 97 21.61 8.86 10.65
N LEU A 98 21.33 10.17 10.60
CA LEU A 98 19.99 10.70 10.37
C LEU A 98 19.41 10.20 9.04
N ARG A 99 20.16 10.32 7.94
CA ARG A 99 19.77 9.78 6.62
C ARG A 99 19.38 8.32 6.70
N ASN A 100 20.22 7.49 7.33
CA ASN A 100 19.98 6.05 7.40
C ASN A 100 18.75 5.73 8.25
N THR A 101 18.56 6.43 9.37
CA THR A 101 17.37 6.29 10.23
C THR A 101 16.10 6.67 9.47
N LEU A 102 16.09 7.79 8.75
CA LEU A 102 14.96 8.21 7.92
C LEU A 102 14.67 7.21 6.80
N ASN A 103 15.69 6.77 6.06
CA ASN A 103 15.52 5.75 5.01
C ASN A 103 14.99 4.42 5.55
N LYS A 104 15.42 4.01 6.75
CA LYS A 104 14.90 2.81 7.42
C LYS A 104 13.44 2.96 7.82
N MET A 105 13.06 4.12 8.37
CA MET A 105 11.67 4.44 8.68
C MET A 105 10.79 4.37 7.43
N LEU A 106 11.21 5.04 6.34
CA LEU A 106 10.49 5.05 5.07
C LEU A 106 10.36 3.66 4.46
N HIS A 107 11.40 2.83 4.59
CA HIS A 107 11.33 1.44 4.14
C HIS A 107 10.26 0.63 4.88
N GLY A 108 10.15 0.79 6.20
CA GLY A 108 9.11 0.11 6.98
C GLY A 108 7.69 0.52 6.58
N ILE A 109 7.47 1.82 6.32
CA ILE A 109 6.17 2.35 5.88
C ILE A 109 5.81 1.83 4.48
N ASP A 110 6.75 1.92 3.54
CA ASP A 110 6.61 1.50 2.15
C ASP A 110 6.32 -0.01 2.02
N GLU A 111 7.06 -0.83 2.76
CA GLU A 111 6.87 -2.28 2.81
C GLU A 111 5.47 -2.63 3.35
N CYS A 112 5.06 -2.03 4.46
CA CYS A 112 3.76 -2.25 5.04
C CYS A 112 2.62 -1.87 4.07
N ASN A 113 2.68 -0.66 3.50
CA ASN A 113 1.68 -0.19 2.54
C ASN A 113 1.60 -1.12 1.33
N SER A 114 2.74 -1.60 0.83
CA SER A 114 2.78 -2.56 -0.28
C SER A 114 2.08 -3.88 0.07
N LEU A 115 2.26 -4.41 1.29
CA LEU A 115 1.58 -5.61 1.75
C LEU A 115 0.05 -5.42 1.84
N ILE A 116 -0.38 -4.29 2.41
CA ILE A 116 -1.81 -3.95 2.53
C ILE A 116 -2.45 -3.83 1.15
N LEU A 117 -1.85 -3.03 0.26
CA LEU A 117 -2.36 -2.82 -1.09
C LEU A 117 -2.42 -4.13 -1.88
N LYS A 118 -1.42 -5.01 -1.73
CA LYS A 118 -1.42 -6.32 -2.36
C LYS A 118 -2.63 -7.16 -1.94
N VAL A 119 -2.91 -7.24 -0.63
CA VAL A 119 -4.05 -8.03 -0.13
C VAL A 119 -5.38 -7.40 -0.55
N LEU A 120 -5.53 -6.08 -0.42
CA LEU A 120 -6.72 -5.37 -0.87
C LEU A 120 -7.00 -5.60 -2.36
N ASN A 121 -5.97 -5.59 -3.21
CA ASN A 121 -6.10 -5.88 -4.63
C ASN A 121 -6.52 -7.34 -4.91
N ASN A 122 -6.23 -8.31 -4.03
CA ASN A 122 -6.80 -9.65 -4.18
C ASN A 122 -8.30 -9.64 -3.85
N TYR A 123 -8.71 -8.87 -2.85
CA TYR A 123 -10.12 -8.76 -2.45
C TYR A 123 -10.98 -8.10 -3.53
N THR A 124 -10.44 -7.17 -4.32
CA THR A 124 -11.17 -6.59 -5.48
C THR A 124 -11.46 -7.63 -6.57
N HIS A 125 -10.76 -8.77 -6.57
CA HIS A 125 -10.98 -9.89 -7.49
C HIS A 125 -11.73 -11.05 -6.82
N ASN A 126 -12.38 -10.82 -5.68
CA ASN A 126 -13.07 -11.82 -4.85
C ASN A 126 -12.16 -12.94 -4.32
N ASP A 127 -10.83 -12.78 -4.37
CA ASP A 127 -9.90 -13.71 -3.73
C ASP A 127 -9.68 -13.30 -2.27
N PHE A 128 -10.58 -13.76 -1.39
CA PHE A 128 -10.49 -13.53 0.05
C PHE A 128 -9.56 -14.52 0.77
N THR A 129 -8.82 -15.35 0.04
CA THR A 129 -7.89 -16.34 0.65
C THR A 129 -6.58 -15.70 1.11
N LYS A 130 -6.20 -14.55 0.52
CA LYS A 130 -4.97 -13.85 0.86
C LYS A 130 -5.08 -13.13 2.20
N LYS A 131 -3.99 -13.18 2.95
CA LYS A 131 -3.85 -12.55 4.27
C LYS A 131 -2.50 -11.87 4.38
N ILE A 132 -2.45 -10.82 5.19
CA ILE A 132 -1.21 -10.17 5.58
C ILE A 132 -0.55 -11.02 6.67
N GLU A 133 0.70 -11.41 6.46
CA GLU A 133 1.53 -12.01 7.50
C GLU A 133 2.01 -10.91 8.46
N VAL A 134 1.44 -10.90 9.67
CA VAL A 134 1.72 -9.87 10.67
C VAL A 134 2.98 -10.26 11.44
N VAL A 135 4.13 -9.76 11.00
CA VAL A 135 5.42 -9.96 11.65
C VAL A 135 5.63 -9.03 12.85
N ASP A 136 6.41 -9.48 13.85
CA ASP A 136 6.57 -8.80 15.15
C ASP A 136 7.23 -7.41 15.10
N LYS A 137 7.85 -7.04 13.98
CA LYS A 137 8.39 -5.68 13.79
C LYS A 137 7.30 -4.60 13.73
N TYR A 138 6.08 -4.96 13.31
CA TYR A 138 4.95 -4.03 13.27
C TYR A 138 4.24 -4.04 14.62
N LYS A 139 4.01 -2.85 15.17
CA LYS A 139 3.45 -2.64 16.50
C LYS A 139 2.27 -1.67 16.43
N ASP A 140 1.50 -1.64 17.51
CA ASP A 140 0.44 -0.63 17.74
C ASP A 140 -0.56 -0.56 16.56
N GLU A 141 -1.05 0.64 16.23
CA GLU A 141 -1.98 0.93 15.13
C GLU A 141 -1.63 0.22 13.82
N MET A 142 -0.34 0.10 13.48
CA MET A 142 0.04 -0.58 12.23
C MET A 142 -0.25 -2.08 12.28
N LYS A 143 0.02 -2.72 13.43
CA LYS A 143 -0.32 -4.12 13.67
C LYS A 143 -1.84 -4.31 13.66
N GLU A 144 -2.57 -3.41 14.30
CA GLU A 144 -4.04 -3.44 14.34
C GLU A 144 -4.64 -3.28 12.95
N LEU A 145 -4.12 -2.38 12.11
CA LEU A 145 -4.54 -2.20 10.73
C LEU A 145 -4.40 -3.49 9.93
N MET A 146 -3.22 -4.13 9.99
CA MET A 146 -2.98 -5.39 9.29
C MET A 146 -3.92 -6.51 9.75
N GLN A 147 -4.14 -6.61 11.07
CA GLN A 147 -5.09 -7.57 11.64
C GLN A 147 -6.54 -7.25 11.24
N GLY A 148 -6.90 -5.97 11.14
CA GLY A 148 -8.19 -5.50 10.67
C GLY A 148 -8.48 -5.94 9.23
N ILE A 149 -7.50 -5.80 8.33
CA ILE A 149 -7.62 -6.30 6.94
C ILE A 149 -7.82 -7.81 6.90
N ASN A 150 -7.11 -8.58 7.73
CA ASN A 150 -7.31 -10.03 7.83
C ASN A 150 -8.71 -10.41 8.35
N LYS A 151 -9.24 -9.66 9.32
CA LYS A 151 -10.61 -9.83 9.83
C LYS A 151 -11.63 -9.54 8.73
N LEU A 152 -11.43 -8.46 7.96
CA LEU A 152 -12.26 -8.12 6.81
C LEU A 152 -12.29 -9.26 5.78
N GLY A 153 -11.13 -9.79 5.39
CA GLY A 153 -11.05 -10.93 4.47
C GLY A 153 -11.77 -12.17 4.99
N THR A 154 -11.69 -12.43 6.31
CA THR A 154 -12.41 -13.54 6.95
C THR A 154 -13.93 -13.35 6.84
N ALA A 155 -14.44 -12.17 7.17
CA ALA A 155 -15.88 -11.87 7.08
C ALA A 155 -16.42 -11.94 5.63
N LEU A 156 -15.62 -11.49 4.65
CA LEU A 156 -15.97 -11.60 3.23
C LEU A 156 -16.00 -13.07 2.77
N SER A 157 -15.01 -13.87 3.18
CA SER A 157 -14.95 -15.30 2.89
C SER A 157 -16.14 -16.07 3.49
N GLU A 158 -16.51 -15.78 4.74
CA GLU A 158 -17.70 -16.35 5.38
C GLU A 158 -18.99 -15.98 4.66
N THR A 159 -19.08 -14.73 4.18
CA THR A 159 -20.24 -14.26 3.40
C THR A 159 -20.33 -14.94 2.05
N ALA A 160 -19.20 -15.10 1.35
CA ALA A 160 -19.15 -15.85 0.09
C ALA A 160 -19.56 -17.31 0.29
N LYS A 161 -19.09 -17.96 1.37
CA LYS A 161 -19.49 -19.33 1.72
C LYS A 161 -20.99 -19.45 1.98
N ARG A 162 -21.58 -18.51 2.73
CA ARG A 162 -23.02 -18.49 3.01
C ARG A 162 -23.85 -18.30 1.73
N ASN A 163 -23.39 -17.43 0.83
CA ASN A 163 -24.05 -17.20 -0.45
C ASN A 163 -24.00 -18.45 -1.33
N LEU A 164 -22.88 -19.17 -1.34
CA LEU A 164 -22.78 -20.46 -2.04
C LEU A 164 -23.79 -21.47 -1.47
N GLN A 165 -23.83 -21.63 -0.14
CA GLN A 165 -24.78 -22.54 0.52
C GLN A 165 -26.24 -22.18 0.20
N ASN A 166 -26.57 -20.90 0.21
CA ASN A 166 -27.91 -20.43 -0.18
C ASN A 166 -28.22 -20.75 -1.65
N GLY A 167 -27.24 -20.59 -2.55
CA GLY A 167 -27.38 -20.95 -3.96
C GLY A 167 -27.60 -22.45 -4.17
N GLU A 168 -26.89 -23.29 -3.43
CA GLU A 168 -27.07 -24.75 -3.45
C GLU A 168 -28.47 -25.16 -2.97
N ILE A 169 -28.94 -24.58 -1.85
CA ILE A 169 -30.30 -24.81 -1.33
C ILE A 169 -31.35 -24.36 -2.34
N LEU A 170 -31.17 -23.18 -2.96
CA LEU A 170 -32.09 -22.68 -3.98
C LEU A 170 -32.14 -23.59 -5.21
N SER A 171 -31.00 -24.11 -5.65
CA SER A 171 -30.90 -25.06 -6.76
C SER A 171 -31.62 -26.38 -6.45
N GLN A 172 -31.43 -26.92 -5.25
CA GLN A 172 -32.13 -28.12 -4.78
C GLN A 172 -33.64 -27.89 -4.74
N ASN A 173 -34.10 -26.80 -4.12
CA ASN A 173 -35.52 -26.46 -4.05
C ASN A 173 -36.16 -26.28 -5.43
N SER A 174 -35.45 -25.64 -6.36
CA SER A 174 -35.91 -25.47 -7.75
C SER A 174 -36.06 -26.80 -8.47
N THR A 175 -35.13 -27.74 -8.25
CA THR A 175 -35.19 -29.10 -8.80
C THR A 175 -36.37 -29.89 -8.24
N SER A 176 -36.58 -29.82 -6.91
CA SER A 176 -37.74 -30.45 -6.26
C SER A 176 -39.06 -29.86 -6.76
N MET A 177 -39.15 -28.53 -6.86
CA MET A 177 -40.34 -27.85 -7.36
C MET A 177 -40.65 -28.21 -8.81
N ASN A 178 -39.65 -28.26 -9.69
CA ASN A 178 -39.82 -28.75 -11.07
C ASN A 178 -40.36 -30.18 -11.10
N SER A 179 -39.82 -31.07 -10.26
CA SER A 179 -40.30 -32.45 -10.15
C SER A 179 -41.75 -32.52 -9.67
N SER A 180 -42.13 -31.72 -8.66
CA SER A 180 -43.50 -31.62 -8.17
C SER A 180 -44.46 -31.07 -9.24
N MET A 181 -44.04 -30.06 -10.00
CA MET A 181 -44.84 -29.48 -11.10
C MET A 181 -45.05 -30.48 -12.23
N ASN A 182 -44.03 -31.26 -12.60
CA ASN A 182 -44.17 -32.34 -13.59
C ASN A 182 -45.14 -33.42 -13.10
N ASN A 183 -45.05 -33.82 -11.83
CA ASN A 183 -46.00 -34.79 -11.26
C ASN A 183 -47.43 -34.24 -11.26
N LEU A 184 -47.61 -32.98 -10.88
CA LEU A 184 -48.92 -32.32 -10.90
C LEU A 184 -49.49 -32.24 -12.32
N ALA A 185 -48.68 -31.89 -13.32
CA ALA A 185 -49.09 -31.85 -14.72
C ALA A 185 -49.52 -33.24 -15.22
N LEU A 186 -48.78 -34.30 -14.86
CA LEU A 186 -49.15 -35.68 -15.18
C LEU A 186 -50.51 -36.05 -14.56
N LYS A 187 -50.71 -35.78 -13.26
CA LYS A 187 -51.97 -36.07 -12.59
C LYS A 187 -53.15 -35.26 -13.15
N ALA A 188 -52.91 -34.01 -13.54
CA ALA A 188 -53.93 -33.19 -14.18
C ALA A 188 -54.35 -33.79 -15.55
N ASN A 189 -53.40 -34.32 -16.33
CA ASN A 189 -53.70 -35.02 -17.57
C ASN A 189 -54.47 -36.34 -17.34
N GLU A 190 -54.07 -37.15 -16.35
CA GLU A 190 -54.79 -38.37 -15.97
C GLU A 190 -56.23 -38.08 -15.52
N GLN A 191 -56.41 -37.00 -14.76
CA GLN A 191 -57.74 -36.55 -14.32
C GLN A 191 -58.60 -36.08 -15.50
N ALA A 192 -58.02 -35.35 -16.45
CA ALA A 192 -58.72 -34.92 -17.66
C ALA A 192 -59.19 -36.12 -18.49
N ALA A 193 -58.31 -37.13 -18.69
CA ALA A 193 -58.67 -38.36 -19.39
C ALA A 193 -59.78 -39.15 -18.66
N SER A 194 -59.73 -39.19 -17.33
CA SER A 194 -60.77 -39.84 -16.51
C SER A 194 -62.13 -39.13 -16.61
N LEU A 195 -62.13 -37.79 -16.72
CA LEU A 195 -63.33 -37.00 -16.98
C LEU A 195 -63.90 -37.24 -18.39
N GLU A 196 -63.04 -37.35 -19.41
CA GLU A 196 -63.47 -37.74 -20.76
C GLU A 196 -64.13 -39.12 -20.77
N GLN A 197 -63.55 -40.11 -20.09
CA GLN A 197 -64.14 -41.44 -19.95
C GLN A 197 -65.50 -41.41 -19.23
N THR A 198 -65.61 -40.61 -18.17
CA THR A 198 -66.88 -40.45 -17.43
C THR A 198 -67.94 -39.78 -18.30
N ALA A 199 -67.57 -38.77 -19.08
CA ALA A 199 -68.48 -38.11 -20.01
C ALA A 199 -68.96 -39.07 -21.12
N ALA A 200 -68.06 -39.86 -21.69
CA ALA A 200 -68.42 -40.88 -22.69
C ALA A 200 -69.36 -41.94 -22.12
N ALA A 201 -69.11 -42.42 -20.89
CA ALA A 201 -69.99 -43.37 -20.21
C ALA A 201 -71.37 -42.76 -19.91
N LEU A 202 -71.44 -41.48 -19.51
CA LEU A 202 -72.70 -40.76 -19.32
C LEU A 202 -73.48 -40.60 -20.62
N GLU A 203 -72.79 -40.34 -21.74
CA GLU A 203 -73.40 -40.24 -23.06
C GLU A 203 -74.00 -41.59 -23.50
N GLU A 204 -73.28 -42.69 -23.27
CA GLU A 204 -73.77 -44.05 -23.51
C GLU A 204 -75.00 -44.38 -22.66
N ILE A 205 -74.98 -44.09 -21.34
CA ILE A 205 -76.13 -44.27 -20.45
C ILE A 205 -77.33 -43.46 -20.92
N THR A 206 -77.11 -42.21 -21.32
CA THR A 206 -78.17 -41.32 -21.81
C THR A 206 -78.78 -41.86 -23.09
N SER A 207 -77.95 -42.37 -24.02
CA SER A 207 -78.39 -43.03 -25.25
C SER A 207 -79.22 -44.28 -24.98
N ILE A 208 -78.76 -45.15 -24.07
CA ILE A 208 -79.50 -46.35 -23.64
C ILE A 208 -80.84 -45.97 -23.01
N THR A 209 -80.84 -44.96 -22.13
CA THR A 209 -82.05 -44.47 -21.45
C THR A 209 -83.06 -43.93 -22.46
N ARG A 210 -82.60 -43.17 -23.46
CA ARG A 210 -83.44 -42.67 -24.55
C ARG A 210 -84.03 -43.81 -25.38
N ASN A 211 -83.22 -44.78 -25.78
CA ASN A 211 -83.67 -45.99 -26.48
C ASN A 211 -84.72 -46.78 -25.67
N ASN A 212 -84.52 -46.94 -24.36
CA ASN A 212 -85.46 -47.63 -23.49
C ASN A 212 -86.80 -46.88 -23.38
N ALA A 213 -86.76 -45.55 -23.25
CA ALA A 213 -87.95 -44.71 -23.24
C ALA A 213 -88.71 -44.78 -24.58
N GLU A 214 -88.00 -44.74 -25.72
CA GLU A 214 -88.60 -44.91 -27.06
C GLU A 214 -89.25 -46.30 -27.23
N ASN A 215 -88.64 -47.37 -26.69
CA ASN A 215 -89.19 -48.72 -26.75
C ASN A 215 -90.41 -48.94 -25.84
N ALA A 216 -90.49 -48.27 -24.69
CA ALA A 216 -91.62 -48.42 -23.75
C ALA A 216 -92.92 -47.74 -24.21
N ILE A 217 -92.85 -46.88 -25.23
CA ILE A 217 -94.00 -46.17 -25.82
C ILE A 217 -94.62 -46.97 -27.00
N LYS A 218 -93.94 -48.02 -27.47
CA LYS A 218 -94.45 -48.98 -28.47
C LYS A 218 -95.25 -50.09 -27.80
#